data_AF-A0A7S2CSL1-F1
#
_entry.id   AF-A0A7S2CSL1-F1
#
_cell.length_a   1.000
_cell.length_b   1.000
_cell.length_c   1.000
_cell.angle_alpha   90.00
_cell.angle_beta   90.00
_cell.angle_gamma   90.00
#
_symmetry.space_group_name_H-M   'P 1'
#
loop_
_entity.id
_entity.type
_entity.pdbx_description
1 polymer ?
#
loop_
_entity_poly.entity_id
_entity_poly.type
_entity_poly.pdbx_seq_one_letter_code
_entity_poly.pdbx_strand_id
1 'polypeptide(L)'
;MAKAALGAEMAKFQLPQEAVEETAMEVYKSRVDPLANRVLKSPEKINLDNARGFLGLSESDVRVFHLKAFGKTYESSVVEAMGRQGVVSAEAREALLQLRERLGITEEDAQKIFYGVVQGRLNTMFKGVREAFEEATYTKEALTQIWKERGKDVGDDPSADGTGGDLGIQETPPLEGVRGFKLMTELCKVADFYVGNQVMTQMKDMPPEYPVTIGKMVEDKTKEEIYGIFAWNAITCQDSASRDVWTRAKPHVGGILGLSEDGMEKVLVRMVSRWCNMYIKQKLGEQGELTEMDISTLTNWVPEFFGIDKDVTKGMVQGANKGMLVSKALRLLNKPAVTPDDVQNLRDEVKTWDLRLEKDLELTRPQLRAFFRVEVGAGLEDPDVSNDAKQDMVAGSREAFGLGDEEAEEELQDLLRQRCRGCLVNAVGDLMQGNETQAVKEMQRLELLASFAESTDGLELQVDWDVAPAM
;
A
#
# COMPACT_ATOMS: atom_id res chain seq x y z
N MET A 1 1.53 -72.91 -1.55
CA MET A 1 1.06 -73.89 -2.55
C MET A 1 0.12 -73.27 -3.59
N ALA A 2 -0.93 -72.53 -3.21
CA ALA A 2 -1.88 -71.93 -4.17
C ALA A 2 -1.25 -70.93 -5.17
N LYS A 3 -0.35 -70.03 -4.74
CA LYS A 3 0.32 -69.04 -5.62
C LYS A 3 1.22 -69.69 -6.70
N ALA A 4 1.87 -70.80 -6.35
CA ALA A 4 2.70 -71.57 -7.28
C ALA A 4 1.87 -72.37 -8.29
N ALA A 5 0.70 -72.86 -7.87
CA ALA A 5 -0.26 -73.52 -8.76
C ALA A 5 -0.88 -72.52 -9.76
N LEU A 6 -1.20 -71.30 -9.30
CA LEU A 6 -1.76 -70.24 -10.15
C LEU A 6 -0.75 -69.76 -11.20
N GLY A 7 0.52 -69.59 -10.83
CA GLY A 7 1.60 -69.26 -11.78
C GLY A 7 1.84 -70.37 -12.82
N ALA A 8 1.68 -71.64 -12.43
CA ALA A 8 1.78 -72.77 -13.36
C ALA A 8 0.59 -72.83 -14.34
N GLU A 9 -0.62 -72.48 -13.91
CA GLU A 9 -1.78 -72.39 -14.79
C GLU A 9 -1.72 -71.18 -15.73
N MET A 10 -1.28 -70.02 -15.25
CA MET A 10 -1.06 -68.83 -16.10
C MET A 10 -0.07 -69.11 -17.23
N ALA A 11 1.03 -69.80 -16.93
CA ALA A 11 2.01 -70.21 -17.93
C ALA A 11 1.45 -71.26 -18.91
N LYS A 12 0.53 -72.12 -18.47
CA LYS A 12 -0.12 -73.16 -19.28
C LYS A 12 -1.17 -72.60 -20.24
N PHE A 13 -1.87 -71.53 -19.85
CA PHE A 13 -2.97 -70.94 -20.62
C PHE A 13 -2.60 -69.68 -21.42
N GLN A 14 -1.33 -69.22 -21.37
CA GLN A 14 -0.85 -68.02 -22.09
C GLN A 14 -1.72 -66.79 -21.86
N LEU A 15 -2.22 -66.61 -20.64
CA LEU A 15 -3.09 -65.48 -20.31
C LEU A 15 -2.30 -64.17 -20.39
N PRO A 16 -2.83 -63.11 -21.04
CA PRO A 16 -2.21 -61.80 -21.02
C PRO A 16 -2.03 -61.31 -19.57
N GLN A 17 -0.84 -60.81 -19.24
CA GLN A 17 -0.54 -60.32 -17.88
C GLN A 17 -1.53 -59.22 -17.45
N GLU A 18 -1.93 -58.36 -18.38
CA GLU A 18 -2.91 -57.28 -18.15
C GLU A 18 -4.27 -57.80 -17.65
N ALA A 19 -4.78 -58.90 -18.23
CA ALA A 19 -6.08 -59.47 -17.83
C ALA A 19 -6.04 -60.09 -16.42
N VAL A 20 -4.87 -60.62 -16.02
CA VAL A 20 -4.68 -61.20 -14.69
C VAL A 20 -4.54 -60.10 -13.63
N GLU A 21 -3.85 -59.01 -13.95
CA GLU A 21 -3.77 -57.82 -13.09
C GLU A 21 -5.14 -57.15 -12.92
N GLU A 22 -5.92 -57.03 -13.98
CA GLU A 22 -7.30 -56.51 -13.93
C GLU A 22 -8.21 -57.37 -13.06
N THR A 23 -8.17 -58.69 -13.24
CA THR A 23 -8.93 -59.64 -12.42
C THR A 23 -8.48 -59.58 -10.95
N ALA A 24 -7.17 -59.44 -10.69
CA ALA A 24 -6.63 -59.30 -9.35
C ALA A 24 -7.12 -57.99 -8.68
N MET A 25 -7.16 -56.89 -9.42
CA MET A 25 -7.72 -55.61 -8.94
C MET A 25 -9.22 -55.71 -8.63
N GLU A 26 -10.01 -56.38 -9.48
CA GLU A 26 -11.45 -56.59 -9.21
C GLU A 26 -11.69 -57.48 -7.98
N VAL A 27 -10.92 -58.55 -7.82
CA VAL A 27 -10.98 -59.42 -6.64
C VAL A 27 -10.60 -58.63 -5.39
N TYR A 28 -9.56 -57.80 -5.44
CA TYR A 28 -9.18 -56.95 -4.31
C TYR A 28 -10.28 -55.94 -3.97
N LYS A 29 -10.85 -55.26 -4.97
CA LYS A 29 -11.97 -54.33 -4.81
C LYS A 29 -13.18 -55.00 -4.14
N SER A 30 -13.56 -56.20 -4.56
CA SER A 30 -14.66 -56.96 -3.96
C SER A 30 -14.46 -57.27 -2.46
N ARG A 31 -13.20 -57.29 -2.00
CA ARG A 31 -12.84 -57.49 -0.59
C ARG A 31 -12.83 -56.18 0.21
N VAL A 32 -12.55 -55.06 -0.44
CA VAL A 32 -12.50 -53.72 0.18
C VAL A 32 -13.90 -53.12 0.30
N ASP A 33 -14.76 -53.28 -0.71
CA ASP A 33 -16.11 -52.68 -0.76
C ASP A 33 -16.99 -52.99 0.48
N PRO A 34 -17.03 -54.23 1.02
CA PRO A 34 -17.80 -54.55 2.23
C PRO A 34 -17.28 -53.85 3.50
N LEU A 35 -16.04 -53.37 3.46
CA LEU A 35 -15.38 -52.71 4.58
C LEU A 35 -15.44 -51.19 4.45
N ALA A 36 -16.01 -50.64 3.37
CA ALA A 36 -16.03 -49.21 3.10
C ALA A 36 -16.80 -48.40 4.17
N ASN A 37 -16.46 -47.11 4.27
CA ASN A 37 -17.07 -46.11 5.14
C ASN A 37 -17.01 -46.40 6.66
N ARG A 38 -16.13 -47.30 7.12
CA ARG A 38 -15.91 -47.59 8.54
C ARG A 38 -14.44 -47.72 8.89
N VAL A 39 -14.11 -47.52 10.17
CA VAL A 39 -12.76 -47.72 10.68
C VAL A 39 -12.44 -49.22 10.69
N LEU A 40 -11.47 -49.62 9.86
CA LEU A 40 -10.99 -51.02 9.78
C LEU A 40 -10.54 -51.51 11.14
N LYS A 41 -10.82 -52.75 11.54
CA LYS A 41 -10.20 -53.38 12.72
C LYS A 41 -8.78 -53.89 12.38
N SER A 42 -7.87 -53.96 13.36
CA SER A 42 -6.52 -54.52 13.16
C SER A 42 -6.47 -55.87 12.42
N PRO A 43 -7.32 -56.88 12.73
CA PRO A 43 -7.35 -58.13 11.96
C PRO A 43 -7.87 -57.97 10.53
N GLU A 44 -8.76 -57.01 10.28
CA GLU A 44 -9.31 -56.75 8.94
C GLU A 44 -8.25 -56.11 8.03
N LYS A 45 -7.42 -55.22 8.58
CA LYS A 45 -6.25 -54.65 7.88
C LYS A 45 -5.25 -55.75 7.48
N ILE A 46 -4.88 -56.61 8.43
CA ILE A 46 -3.96 -57.72 8.18
C ILE A 46 -4.48 -58.65 7.08
N ASN A 47 -5.80 -58.89 7.06
CA ASN A 47 -6.42 -59.70 6.01
C ASN A 47 -6.39 -59.03 4.63
N LEU A 48 -6.53 -57.70 4.56
CA LEU A 48 -6.36 -56.94 3.31
C LEU A 48 -4.91 -56.93 2.85
N ASP A 49 -3.94 -56.73 3.76
CA ASP A 49 -2.51 -56.77 3.45
C ASP A 49 -2.08 -58.16 2.94
N ASN A 50 -2.58 -59.23 3.58
CA ASN A 50 -2.37 -60.60 3.14
C ASN A 50 -3.03 -60.87 1.77
N ALA A 51 -4.22 -60.33 1.53
CA ALA A 51 -4.89 -60.45 0.23
C ALA A 51 -4.14 -59.70 -0.87
N ARG A 52 -3.62 -58.50 -0.59
CA ARG A 52 -2.75 -57.72 -1.48
C ARG A 52 -1.48 -58.50 -1.82
N GLY A 53 -0.75 -58.99 -0.82
CA GLY A 53 0.48 -59.77 -1.02
C GLY A 53 0.24 -61.11 -1.72
N PHE A 54 -0.92 -61.74 -1.51
CA PHE A 54 -1.34 -62.94 -2.22
C PHE A 54 -1.57 -62.65 -3.72
N LEU A 55 -2.27 -61.56 -4.02
CA LEU A 55 -2.56 -61.11 -5.39
C LEU A 55 -1.36 -60.47 -6.09
N GLY A 56 -0.29 -60.14 -5.37
CA GLY A 56 0.92 -59.55 -5.94
C GLY A 56 0.80 -58.07 -6.31
N LEU A 57 -0.23 -57.39 -5.79
CA LEU A 57 -0.49 -55.97 -6.07
C LEU A 57 0.42 -55.08 -5.21
N SER A 58 0.90 -53.98 -5.79
CA SER A 58 1.65 -52.96 -5.07
C SER A 58 0.72 -52.05 -4.26
N GLU A 59 1.29 -51.23 -3.38
CA GLU A 59 0.52 -50.22 -2.64
C GLU A 59 -0.07 -49.13 -3.54
N SER A 60 0.58 -48.82 -4.67
CA SER A 60 0.06 -47.85 -5.65
C SER A 60 -1.17 -48.36 -6.38
N ASP A 61 -1.24 -49.67 -6.69
CA ASP A 61 -2.34 -50.26 -7.46
C ASP A 61 -3.64 -50.26 -6.65
N VAL A 62 -3.53 -50.42 -5.33
CA VAL A 62 -4.68 -50.46 -4.41
C VAL A 62 -5.05 -49.08 -3.84
N ARG A 63 -4.19 -48.06 -4.00
CA ARG A 63 -4.39 -46.68 -3.50
C ARG A 63 -5.77 -46.14 -3.81
N VAL A 64 -6.23 -46.28 -5.06
CA VAL A 64 -7.52 -45.75 -5.52
C VAL A 64 -8.71 -46.43 -4.82
N PHE A 65 -8.62 -47.73 -4.56
CA PHE A 65 -9.68 -48.47 -3.87
C PHE A 65 -9.74 -48.08 -2.38
N HIS A 66 -8.59 -47.94 -1.73
CA HIS A 66 -8.52 -47.47 -0.34
C HIS A 66 -9.01 -46.02 -0.20
N LEU A 67 -8.63 -45.13 -1.13
CA LEU A 67 -9.11 -43.75 -1.15
C LEU A 67 -10.64 -43.69 -1.32
N LYS A 68 -11.20 -44.47 -2.25
CA LYS A 68 -12.64 -44.51 -2.50
C LYS A 68 -13.44 -45.09 -1.33
N ALA A 69 -12.91 -46.11 -0.67
CA ALA A 69 -13.59 -46.80 0.42
C ALA A 69 -13.46 -46.11 1.78
N PHE A 70 -12.30 -45.50 2.07
CA PHE A 70 -11.96 -44.99 3.40
C PHE A 70 -11.71 -43.48 3.44
N GLY A 71 -11.61 -42.80 2.29
CA GLY A 71 -11.33 -41.36 2.25
C GLY A 71 -12.34 -40.52 3.04
N LYS A 72 -13.64 -40.81 2.92
CA LYS A 72 -14.70 -40.12 3.68
C LYS A 72 -14.63 -40.41 5.18
N THR A 73 -14.22 -41.61 5.57
CA THR A 73 -14.05 -41.98 6.98
C THR A 73 -12.86 -41.23 7.58
N TYR A 74 -11.74 -41.16 6.86
CA TYR A 74 -10.59 -40.35 7.26
C TYR A 74 -10.95 -38.87 7.35
N GLU A 75 -11.68 -38.33 6.37
CA GLU A 75 -12.19 -36.95 6.39
C GLU A 75 -13.04 -36.67 7.64
N SER A 76 -13.99 -37.55 7.96
CA SER A 76 -14.84 -37.42 9.14
C SER A 76 -14.03 -37.47 10.43
N SER A 77 -13.05 -38.37 10.52
CA SER A 77 -12.13 -38.43 11.67
C SER A 77 -11.27 -37.17 11.79
N VAL A 78 -10.81 -36.57 10.68
CA VAL A 78 -10.09 -35.29 10.71
C VAL A 78 -10.99 -34.17 11.24
N VAL A 79 -12.26 -34.11 10.80
CA VAL A 79 -13.24 -33.13 11.30
C VAL A 79 -13.47 -33.30 12.80
N GLU A 80 -13.60 -34.53 13.29
CA GLU A 80 -13.75 -34.84 14.72
C GLU A 80 -12.49 -34.44 15.51
N ALA A 81 -11.30 -34.73 14.97
CA ALA A 81 -10.02 -34.42 15.61
C ALA A 81 -9.77 -32.90 15.73
N MET A 82 -10.32 -32.11 14.81
CA MET A 82 -10.28 -30.64 14.86
C MET A 82 -11.20 -30.07 15.96
N GLY A 83 -12.23 -30.81 16.38
CA GLY A 83 -13.14 -30.42 17.47
C GLY A 83 -13.79 -29.04 17.28
N ARG A 84 -14.20 -28.41 18.39
CA ARG A 84 -14.90 -27.11 18.37
C ARG A 84 -13.97 -25.95 18.03
N GLN A 85 -12.70 -26.03 18.43
CA GLN A 85 -11.68 -24.99 18.22
C GLN A 85 -11.07 -25.02 16.81
N GLY A 86 -11.18 -26.14 16.09
CA GLY A 86 -10.66 -26.29 14.73
C GLY A 86 -9.17 -26.65 14.66
N VAL A 87 -8.44 -26.63 15.77
CA VAL A 87 -7.00 -26.93 15.79
C VAL A 87 -6.78 -28.39 16.20
N VAL A 88 -6.07 -29.16 15.39
CA VAL A 88 -5.72 -30.55 15.71
C VAL A 88 -4.58 -30.58 16.73
N SER A 89 -4.84 -31.14 17.92
CA SER A 89 -3.83 -31.33 18.97
C SER A 89 -2.74 -32.31 18.53
N ALA A 90 -1.56 -32.27 19.17
CA ALA A 90 -0.46 -33.18 18.85
C ALA A 90 -0.86 -34.67 19.02
N GLU A 91 -1.62 -34.99 20.07
CA GLU A 91 -2.15 -36.33 20.33
C GLU A 91 -3.13 -36.78 19.25
N ALA A 92 -4.01 -35.87 18.80
CA ALA A 92 -4.97 -36.14 17.74
C ALA A 92 -4.26 -36.34 16.37
N ARG A 93 -3.14 -35.65 16.12
CA ARG A 93 -2.32 -35.86 14.91
C ARG A 93 -1.68 -37.23 14.90
N GLU A 94 -1.14 -37.68 16.03
CA GLU A 94 -0.56 -39.03 16.13
C GLU A 94 -1.64 -40.10 15.92
N ALA A 95 -2.83 -39.92 16.50
CA ALA A 95 -3.97 -40.79 16.27
C ALA A 95 -4.42 -40.81 14.79
N LEU A 96 -4.39 -39.66 14.10
CA LEU A 96 -4.68 -39.58 12.67
C LEU A 96 -3.61 -40.27 11.82
N LEU A 97 -2.33 -40.20 12.18
CA LEU A 97 -1.27 -40.94 11.49
C LEU A 97 -1.46 -42.46 11.63
N GLN A 98 -1.75 -42.93 12.83
CA GLN A 98 -2.06 -44.35 13.07
C GLN A 98 -3.33 -44.79 12.31
N LEU A 99 -4.35 -43.92 12.24
CA LEU A 99 -5.56 -44.18 11.47
C LEU A 99 -5.28 -44.21 9.97
N ARG A 100 -4.48 -43.28 9.44
CA ARG A 100 -4.06 -43.23 8.05
C ARG A 100 -3.36 -44.52 7.64
N GLU A 101 -2.36 -44.95 8.42
CA GLU A 101 -1.66 -46.22 8.17
C GLU A 101 -2.63 -47.39 8.21
N ARG A 102 -3.58 -47.38 9.15
CA ARG A 102 -4.57 -48.43 9.30
C ARG A 102 -5.58 -48.50 8.16
N LEU A 103 -5.90 -47.38 7.54
CA LEU A 103 -6.79 -47.27 6.38
C LEU A 103 -6.05 -47.47 5.04
N GLY A 104 -4.72 -47.51 5.04
CA GLY A 104 -3.91 -47.69 3.83
C GLY A 104 -3.91 -46.45 2.92
N ILE A 105 -4.05 -45.25 3.50
CA ILE A 105 -4.07 -43.98 2.76
C ILE A 105 -2.62 -43.43 2.68
N THR A 106 -2.23 -42.96 1.49
CA THR A 106 -0.91 -42.36 1.26
C THR A 106 -0.77 -40.98 1.95
N GLU A 107 0.46 -40.50 2.15
CA GLU A 107 0.72 -39.17 2.74
C GLU A 107 0.07 -38.07 1.92
N GLU A 108 0.30 -38.11 0.61
CA GLU A 108 -0.23 -37.13 -0.33
C GLU A 108 -1.76 -37.05 -0.30
N ASP A 109 -2.44 -38.20 -0.25
CA ASP A 109 -3.91 -38.24 -0.22
C ASP A 109 -4.46 -37.79 1.12
N ALA A 110 -3.81 -38.22 2.22
CA ALA A 110 -4.19 -37.78 3.56
C ALA A 110 -4.03 -36.26 3.71
N GLN A 111 -2.96 -35.69 3.14
CA GLN A 111 -2.69 -34.26 3.11
C GLN A 111 -3.72 -33.51 2.25
N LYS A 112 -4.10 -34.04 1.08
CA LYS A 112 -5.18 -33.49 0.25
C LYS A 112 -6.53 -33.49 0.97
N ILE A 113 -6.89 -34.59 1.64
CA ILE A 113 -8.12 -34.69 2.43
C ILE A 113 -8.08 -33.68 3.58
N PHE A 114 -6.94 -33.59 4.29
CA PHE A 114 -6.74 -32.62 5.35
C PHE A 114 -6.92 -31.18 4.86
N TYR A 115 -6.30 -30.82 3.72
CA TYR A 115 -6.48 -29.50 3.10
C TYR A 115 -7.93 -29.23 2.67
N GLY A 116 -8.65 -30.23 2.17
CA GLY A 116 -10.09 -30.10 1.88
C GLY A 116 -10.92 -29.78 3.13
N VAL A 117 -10.65 -30.45 4.26
CA VAL A 117 -11.31 -30.17 5.54
C VAL A 117 -10.96 -28.78 6.07
N VAL A 118 -9.67 -28.43 6.04
CA VAL A 118 -9.19 -27.08 6.41
C VAL A 118 -9.88 -26.02 5.56
N GLN A 119 -10.02 -26.23 4.24
CA GLN A 119 -10.71 -25.32 3.34
C GLN A 119 -12.19 -25.18 3.69
N GLY A 120 -12.90 -26.28 3.94
CA GLY A 120 -14.30 -26.26 4.38
C GLY A 120 -14.51 -25.48 5.68
N ARG A 121 -13.57 -25.63 6.64
CA ARG A 121 -13.61 -24.90 7.91
C ARG A 121 -13.25 -23.43 7.75
N LEU A 122 -12.20 -23.13 6.98
CA LEU A 122 -11.79 -21.77 6.63
C LEU A 122 -12.95 -21.00 5.99
N ASN A 123 -13.65 -21.64 5.05
CA ASN A 123 -14.85 -21.11 4.41
C ASN A 123 -15.96 -20.76 5.40
N THR A 124 -16.13 -21.56 6.46
CA THR A 124 -17.10 -21.30 7.52
C THR A 124 -16.67 -20.12 8.39
N MET A 125 -15.40 -20.07 8.81
CA MET A 125 -14.86 -18.96 9.59
C MET A 125 -14.88 -17.64 8.82
N PHE A 126 -14.63 -17.71 7.51
CA PHE A 126 -14.63 -16.52 6.66
C PHE A 126 -16.02 -15.89 6.46
N LYS A 127 -17.11 -16.62 6.74
CA LYS A 127 -18.44 -16.00 6.83
C LYS A 127 -18.50 -14.96 7.94
N GLY A 128 -17.92 -15.27 9.11
CA GLY A 128 -17.80 -14.32 10.23
C GLY A 128 -16.92 -13.13 9.89
N VAL A 129 -15.80 -13.35 9.17
CA VAL A 129 -14.94 -12.28 8.66
C VAL A 129 -15.69 -11.38 7.68
N ARG A 130 -16.49 -11.95 6.75
CA ARG A 130 -17.29 -11.18 5.80
C ARG A 130 -18.37 -10.36 6.50
N GLU A 131 -19.07 -10.93 7.47
CA GLU A 131 -20.07 -10.20 8.28
C GLU A 131 -19.39 -9.04 9.03
N ALA A 132 -18.24 -9.28 9.65
CA ALA A 132 -17.48 -8.25 10.35
C ALA A 132 -16.93 -7.17 9.41
N PHE A 133 -16.56 -7.52 8.17
CA PHE A 133 -16.15 -6.58 7.13
C PHE A 133 -17.32 -5.72 6.64
N GLU A 134 -18.48 -6.33 6.41
CA GLU A 134 -19.70 -5.62 6.03
C GLU A 134 -20.09 -4.62 7.14
N GLU A 135 -20.04 -5.03 8.42
CA GLU A 135 -20.28 -4.16 9.58
C GLU A 135 -19.29 -2.98 9.66
N ALA A 136 -18.04 -3.17 9.25
CA ALA A 136 -17.01 -2.13 9.28
C ALA A 136 -17.13 -1.11 8.12
N THR A 137 -17.70 -1.56 7.00
CA THR A 137 -17.64 -0.85 5.71
C THR A 137 -18.95 -0.13 5.37
N TYR A 138 -20.09 -0.76 5.63
CA TYR A 138 -21.41 -0.22 5.29
C TYR A 138 -22.03 0.60 6.42
N THR A 139 -22.90 1.55 6.08
CA THR A 139 -23.70 2.31 7.05
C THR A 139 -24.79 1.41 7.67
N LYS A 140 -25.29 1.77 8.87
CA LYS A 140 -26.34 1.00 9.57
C LYS A 140 -27.60 0.76 8.71
N GLU A 141 -27.95 1.70 7.85
CA GLU A 141 -29.10 1.63 6.92
C GLU A 141 -28.87 0.64 5.76
N ALA A 142 -27.65 0.57 5.22
CA ALA A 142 -27.29 -0.40 4.19
C ALA A 142 -27.17 -1.82 4.77
N LEU A 143 -26.67 -1.95 6.00
CA LEU A 143 -26.60 -3.23 6.73
C LEU A 143 -27.98 -3.82 7.00
N THR A 144 -28.95 -2.99 7.41
CA THR A 144 -30.32 -3.45 7.66
C THR A 144 -31.04 -3.91 6.39
N GLN A 145 -30.73 -3.32 5.22
CA GLN A 145 -31.22 -3.85 3.93
C GLN A 145 -30.59 -5.19 3.58
N ILE A 146 -29.26 -5.32 3.70
CA ILE A 146 -28.52 -6.56 3.40
C ILE A 146 -28.95 -7.70 4.35
N TRP A 147 -29.21 -7.41 5.63
CA TRP A 147 -29.65 -8.40 6.61
C TRP A 147 -31.10 -8.85 6.38
N LYS A 148 -31.97 -7.94 5.92
CA LYS A 148 -33.33 -8.28 5.47
C LYS A 148 -33.32 -9.18 4.23
N GLU A 149 -32.44 -8.91 3.26
CA GLU A 149 -32.28 -9.75 2.06
C GLU A 149 -31.74 -11.16 2.38
N ARG A 150 -30.94 -11.30 3.44
CA ARG A 150 -30.39 -12.58 3.90
C ARG A 150 -31.31 -13.34 4.87
N GLY A 151 -32.51 -12.81 5.16
CA GLY A 151 -33.49 -13.45 6.05
C GLY A 151 -33.03 -13.55 7.51
N LYS A 152 -32.07 -12.71 7.94
CA LYS A 152 -31.68 -12.59 9.35
C LYS A 152 -32.72 -11.65 9.98
N ASP A 153 -33.62 -12.22 10.79
CA ASP A 153 -34.68 -11.46 11.45
C ASP A 153 -34.06 -10.54 12.50
N VAL A 154 -33.80 -9.30 12.08
CA VAL A 154 -33.54 -8.21 13.01
C VAL A 154 -34.91 -7.71 13.42
N GLY A 155 -35.47 -8.35 14.44
CA GLY A 155 -36.63 -7.82 15.15
C GLY A 155 -36.37 -6.36 15.46
N ASP A 156 -37.40 -5.54 15.27
CA ASP A 156 -37.44 -4.11 15.56
C ASP A 156 -37.31 -3.93 17.07
N ASP A 157 -36.12 -4.18 17.61
CA ASP A 157 -35.83 -4.10 19.04
C ASP A 157 -35.67 -2.61 19.39
N PRO A 158 -36.62 -2.01 20.13
CA PRO A 158 -36.62 -0.59 20.47
C PRO A 158 -35.44 -0.19 21.38
N SER A 159 -34.61 -1.17 21.77
CA SER A 159 -33.40 -1.02 22.57
C SER A 159 -32.16 -0.67 21.72
N ALA A 160 -32.26 -0.67 20.38
CA ALA A 160 -31.16 -0.34 19.46
C ALA A 160 -30.76 1.15 19.45
N ASP A 161 -31.40 1.99 20.26
CA ASP A 161 -31.13 3.43 20.38
C ASP A 161 -30.15 3.76 21.53
N GLY A 162 -29.13 2.90 21.71
CA GLY A 162 -27.93 3.21 22.48
C GLY A 162 -28.10 3.40 23.99
N THR A 163 -29.25 3.06 24.57
CA THR A 163 -29.53 3.20 26.01
C THR A 163 -29.89 1.89 26.72
N GLY A 164 -29.93 0.77 26.00
CA GLY A 164 -30.06 -0.57 26.58
C GLY A 164 -28.68 -1.18 26.87
N GLY A 165 -28.43 -1.52 28.14
CA GLY A 165 -27.24 -2.28 28.51
C GLY A 165 -27.23 -3.64 27.82
N ASP A 166 -26.19 -3.90 27.02
CA ASP A 166 -25.89 -5.19 26.41
C ASP A 166 -25.75 -6.25 27.51
N LEU A 167 -26.80 -7.07 27.72
CA LEU A 167 -26.77 -8.23 28.61
C LEU A 167 -26.13 -9.44 27.91
N GLY A 168 -24.96 -9.22 27.33
CA GLY A 168 -24.06 -10.24 26.84
C GLY A 168 -22.65 -9.80 27.17
N ILE A 169 -21.89 -10.63 27.88
CA ILE A 169 -20.46 -10.41 28.06
C ILE A 169 -19.86 -10.48 26.65
N GLN A 170 -19.63 -9.33 26.02
CA GLN A 170 -18.74 -9.25 24.88
C GLN A 170 -17.36 -9.66 25.43
N GLU A 171 -16.87 -10.85 25.06
CA GLU A 171 -15.59 -11.40 25.54
C GLU A 171 -14.39 -10.48 25.23
N THR A 172 -14.59 -9.43 24.43
CA THR A 172 -13.60 -8.38 24.23
C THR A 172 -14.33 -7.05 24.02
N PRO A 173 -14.23 -6.07 24.94
CA PRO A 173 -14.84 -4.77 24.75
C PRO A 173 -14.25 -4.09 23.51
N PRO A 174 -15.05 -3.36 22.71
CA PRO A 174 -14.56 -2.65 21.55
C PRO A 174 -13.52 -1.60 21.99
N LEU A 175 -12.32 -1.66 21.41
CA LEU A 175 -11.33 -0.61 21.58
C LEU A 175 -11.84 0.67 20.91
N GLU A 176 -11.97 1.76 21.67
CA GLU A 176 -12.33 3.08 21.15
C GLU A 176 -11.36 3.48 20.02
N GLY A 177 -11.91 3.90 18.87
CA GLY A 177 -11.14 4.40 17.73
C GLY A 177 -10.68 3.33 16.71
N VAL A 178 -10.86 2.03 16.94
CA VAL A 178 -10.49 0.99 15.96
C VAL A 178 -11.68 0.61 15.08
N ARG A 179 -11.71 1.12 13.85
CA ARG A 179 -12.72 0.74 12.86
C ARG A 179 -12.54 -0.73 12.47
N GLY A 180 -13.55 -1.57 12.72
CA GLY A 180 -13.48 -3.00 12.37
C GLY A 180 -12.75 -3.86 13.41
N PHE A 181 -12.79 -3.53 14.70
CA PHE A 181 -12.22 -4.37 15.77
C PHE A 181 -12.66 -5.84 15.69
N LYS A 182 -13.95 -6.11 15.44
CA LYS A 182 -14.46 -7.48 15.21
C LYS A 182 -13.77 -8.17 14.03
N LEU A 183 -13.52 -7.43 12.93
CA LEU A 183 -12.82 -7.95 11.75
C LEU A 183 -11.39 -8.37 12.09
N MET A 184 -10.69 -7.56 12.90
CA MET A 184 -9.34 -7.89 13.38
C MET A 184 -9.32 -9.19 14.19
N THR A 185 -10.24 -9.32 15.15
CA THR A 185 -10.33 -10.49 16.01
C THR A 185 -10.68 -11.75 15.22
N GLU A 186 -11.61 -11.68 14.28
CA GLU A 186 -11.96 -12.83 13.43
C GLU A 186 -10.82 -13.21 12.46
N LEU A 187 -10.11 -12.24 11.89
CA LEU A 187 -8.92 -12.52 11.08
C LEU A 187 -7.78 -13.13 11.89
N CYS A 188 -7.60 -12.71 13.14
CA CYS A 188 -6.63 -13.33 14.04
C CYS A 188 -7.01 -14.77 14.37
N LYS A 189 -8.30 -15.05 14.66
CA LYS A 189 -8.78 -16.43 14.84
C LYS A 189 -8.51 -17.30 13.60
N VAL A 190 -8.68 -16.74 12.41
CA VAL A 190 -8.37 -17.43 11.15
C VAL A 190 -6.86 -17.68 11.02
N ALA A 191 -6.02 -16.70 11.33
CA ALA A 191 -4.57 -16.84 11.31
C ALA A 191 -4.08 -17.88 12.34
N ASP A 192 -4.60 -17.83 13.57
CA ASP A 192 -4.29 -18.77 14.65
C ASP A 192 -4.73 -20.20 14.30
N PHE A 193 -5.90 -20.35 13.66
CA PHE A 193 -6.35 -21.64 13.13
C PHE A 193 -5.39 -22.18 12.04
N TYR A 194 -4.88 -21.30 11.17
CA TYR A 194 -3.98 -21.69 10.08
C TYR A 194 -2.59 -22.07 10.59
N VAL A 195 -2.04 -21.29 11.53
CA VAL A 195 -0.75 -21.56 12.19
C VAL A 195 -0.85 -22.79 13.09
N GLY A 196 -1.91 -22.90 13.90
CA GLY A 196 -2.13 -24.03 14.81
C GLY A 196 -2.28 -25.37 14.09
N ASN A 197 -2.83 -25.36 12.88
CA ASN A 197 -2.92 -26.56 12.04
C ASN A 197 -1.67 -26.83 11.18
N GLN A 198 -0.63 -25.98 11.26
CA GLN A 198 0.61 -26.10 10.49
C GLN A 198 0.37 -26.31 8.99
N VAL A 199 -0.61 -25.59 8.44
CA VAL A 199 -0.98 -25.69 7.02
C VAL A 199 0.05 -24.99 6.12
N MET A 200 0.86 -24.09 6.69
CA MET A 200 1.92 -23.36 5.99
C MET A 200 3.11 -24.28 5.71
N THR A 201 3.51 -24.33 4.45
CA THR A 201 4.74 -25.03 4.06
C THR A 201 5.84 -23.98 3.94
N GLN A 202 6.67 -23.85 4.97
CA GLN A 202 7.90 -23.05 4.89
C GLN A 202 9.05 -23.95 4.46
N MET A 203 9.39 -23.94 3.17
CA MET A 203 10.67 -24.49 2.72
C MET A 203 11.78 -23.47 3.00
N LYS A 204 12.95 -23.95 3.44
CA LYS A 204 14.13 -23.12 3.63
C LYS A 204 14.44 -22.40 2.29
N ASP A 205 14.53 -21.08 2.32
CA ASP A 205 14.84 -20.19 1.19
C ASP A 205 13.73 -19.97 0.13
N MET A 206 12.47 -20.35 0.39
CA MET A 206 11.32 -19.98 -0.46
C MET A 206 10.21 -19.28 0.33
N PRO A 207 9.44 -18.36 -0.30
CA PRO A 207 8.32 -17.69 0.35
C PRO A 207 7.31 -18.72 0.87
N PRO A 208 6.67 -18.45 2.03
CA PRO A 208 5.74 -19.40 2.65
C PRO A 208 4.61 -19.75 1.69
N GLU A 209 4.46 -21.04 1.40
CA GLU A 209 3.39 -21.53 0.54
C GLU A 209 2.12 -21.74 1.38
N TYR A 210 1.02 -21.14 0.92
CA TYR A 210 -0.32 -21.24 1.51
C TYR A 210 -1.17 -22.16 0.62
N PRO A 211 -1.12 -23.49 0.82
CA PRO A 211 -1.80 -24.45 -0.07
C PRO A 211 -3.32 -24.34 -0.02
N VAL A 212 -3.86 -23.76 1.07
CA VAL A 212 -5.29 -23.46 1.22
C VAL A 212 -5.47 -21.96 1.30
N THR A 213 -6.19 -21.39 0.33
CA THR A 213 -6.56 -19.97 0.32
C THR A 213 -8.08 -19.82 0.19
N ILE A 214 -8.59 -18.62 0.48
CA ILE A 214 -10.01 -18.28 0.32
C ILE A 214 -10.43 -18.26 -1.16
N GLY A 215 -9.47 -18.33 -2.09
CA GLY A 215 -9.72 -18.61 -3.50
C GLY A 215 -10.71 -17.62 -4.14
N LYS A 216 -11.66 -18.11 -4.94
CA LYS A 216 -12.66 -17.28 -5.66
C LYS A 216 -13.90 -16.89 -4.84
N MET A 217 -13.94 -17.21 -3.54
CA MET A 217 -15.12 -16.94 -2.71
C MET A 217 -15.41 -15.46 -2.51
N VAL A 218 -14.35 -14.65 -2.56
CA VAL A 218 -14.39 -13.21 -2.36
C VAL A 218 -13.68 -12.56 -3.52
N GLU A 219 -14.26 -11.48 -4.03
CA GLU A 219 -13.66 -10.68 -5.09
C GLU A 219 -12.31 -10.14 -4.66
N ASP A 220 -11.36 -10.09 -5.59
CA ASP A 220 -9.97 -9.69 -5.27
C ASP A 220 -9.92 -8.28 -4.68
N LYS A 221 -10.79 -7.38 -5.15
CA LYS A 221 -10.95 -6.03 -4.58
C LYS A 221 -11.36 -6.06 -3.10
N THR A 222 -12.29 -6.92 -2.72
CA THR A 222 -12.72 -7.04 -1.32
C THR A 222 -11.63 -7.66 -0.45
N LYS A 223 -10.82 -8.60 -0.98
CA LYS A 223 -9.65 -9.13 -0.27
C LYS A 223 -8.60 -8.05 -0.01
N GLU A 224 -8.33 -7.22 -1.01
CA GLU A 224 -7.42 -6.07 -0.87
C GLU A 224 -7.92 -5.10 0.21
N GLU A 225 -9.21 -4.80 0.24
CA GLU A 225 -9.80 -3.91 1.25
C GLU A 225 -9.73 -4.50 2.66
N ILE A 226 -10.04 -5.80 2.81
CA ILE A 226 -9.91 -6.53 4.10
C ILE A 226 -8.46 -6.51 4.58
N TYR A 227 -7.50 -6.86 3.72
CA TYR A 227 -6.08 -6.84 4.05
C TYR A 227 -5.60 -5.45 4.42
N GLY A 228 -6.05 -4.43 3.67
CA GLY A 228 -5.72 -3.04 3.92
C GLY A 228 -6.19 -2.55 5.29
N ILE A 229 -7.46 -2.78 5.63
CA ILE A 229 -8.01 -2.44 6.96
C ILE A 229 -7.23 -3.17 8.05
N PHE A 230 -6.90 -4.45 7.83
CA PHE A 230 -6.14 -5.23 8.79
C PHE A 230 -4.73 -4.67 9.03
N ALA A 231 -3.96 -4.45 7.97
CA ALA A 231 -2.62 -3.93 8.07
C ALA A 231 -2.58 -2.52 8.70
N TRP A 232 -3.57 -1.69 8.38
CA TRP A 232 -3.71 -0.36 8.96
C TRP A 232 -3.99 -0.40 10.47
N ASN A 233 -4.95 -1.22 10.90
CA ASN A 233 -5.31 -1.35 12.30
C ASN A 233 -4.24 -2.05 13.13
N ALA A 234 -3.54 -3.04 12.56
CA ALA A 234 -2.39 -3.68 13.19
C ALA A 234 -1.30 -2.66 13.58
N ILE A 235 -1.17 -1.59 12.80
CA ILE A 235 -0.18 -0.53 12.99
C ILE A 235 -0.69 0.59 13.91
N THR A 236 -1.93 1.02 13.71
CA THR A 236 -2.50 2.20 14.39
C THR A 236 -3.14 1.89 15.75
N CYS A 237 -3.31 0.61 16.10
CA CYS A 237 -3.83 0.21 17.41
C CYS A 237 -2.98 0.78 18.54
N GLN A 238 -3.56 1.50 19.51
CA GLN A 238 -2.81 2.04 20.65
C GLN A 238 -2.57 1.00 21.77
N ASP A 239 -3.38 -0.06 21.83
CA ASP A 239 -3.26 -1.11 22.82
C ASP A 239 -2.11 -2.08 22.48
N SER A 240 -1.12 -2.17 23.38
CA SER A 240 0.06 -3.02 23.21
C SER A 240 -0.28 -4.51 23.08
N ALA A 241 -1.24 -5.02 23.85
CA ALA A 241 -1.58 -6.44 23.85
C ALA A 241 -2.25 -6.87 22.54
N SER A 242 -3.23 -6.08 22.08
CA SER A 242 -3.90 -6.32 20.80
C SER A 242 -2.96 -6.11 19.60
N ARG A 243 -2.07 -5.11 19.67
CA ARG A 243 -1.07 -4.84 18.64
C ARG A 243 -0.12 -6.01 18.43
N ASP A 244 0.36 -6.64 19.52
CA ASP A 244 1.27 -7.79 19.41
C ASP A 244 0.61 -9.00 18.74
N VAL A 245 -0.66 -9.25 19.07
CA VAL A 245 -1.46 -10.31 18.44
C VAL A 245 -1.67 -10.03 16.94
N TRP A 246 -2.05 -8.80 16.59
CA TRP A 246 -2.32 -8.41 15.20
C TRP A 246 -1.04 -8.38 14.35
N THR A 247 0.07 -7.95 14.93
CA THR A 247 1.38 -7.93 14.27
C THR A 247 1.86 -9.34 13.97
N ARG A 248 1.62 -10.30 14.87
CA ARG A 248 1.94 -11.72 14.64
C ARG A 248 1.10 -12.34 13.53
N ALA A 249 -0.17 -11.93 13.41
CA ALA A 249 -1.08 -12.43 12.37
C ALA A 249 -0.86 -11.78 10.99
N LYS A 250 -0.34 -10.54 10.93
CA LYS A 250 -0.09 -9.76 9.70
C LYS A 250 0.57 -10.53 8.55
N PRO A 251 1.69 -11.26 8.72
CA PRO A 251 2.35 -11.97 7.62
C PRO A 251 1.51 -13.11 7.03
N HIS A 252 0.51 -13.58 7.76
CA HIS A 252 -0.30 -14.73 7.38
C HIS A 252 -1.62 -14.33 6.73
N VAL A 253 -2.23 -13.22 7.15
CA VAL A 253 -3.54 -12.79 6.67
C VAL A 253 -3.55 -12.60 5.14
N GLY A 254 -2.52 -11.96 4.57
CA GLY A 254 -2.44 -11.73 3.13
C GLY A 254 -2.30 -13.04 2.32
N GLY A 255 -1.50 -13.99 2.81
CA GLY A 255 -1.36 -15.31 2.20
C GLY A 255 -2.64 -16.15 2.29
N ILE A 256 -3.35 -16.11 3.43
CA ILE A 256 -4.62 -16.83 3.63
C ILE A 256 -5.72 -16.26 2.70
N LEU A 257 -5.74 -14.94 2.52
CA LEU A 257 -6.62 -14.27 1.55
C LEU A 257 -6.30 -14.65 0.10
N GLY A 258 -5.07 -15.12 -0.17
CA GLY A 258 -4.60 -15.48 -1.50
C GLY A 258 -4.08 -14.28 -2.30
N LEU A 259 -3.62 -13.22 -1.62
CA LEU A 259 -2.96 -12.09 -2.25
C LEU A 259 -1.49 -12.44 -2.51
N SER A 260 -0.97 -12.06 -3.68
CA SER A 260 0.47 -12.13 -3.96
C SER A 260 1.23 -11.07 -3.16
N GLU A 261 2.55 -11.24 -3.00
CA GLU A 261 3.41 -10.25 -2.32
C GLU A 261 3.33 -8.87 -2.98
N ASP A 262 3.41 -8.81 -4.30
CA ASP A 262 3.21 -7.58 -5.08
C ASP A 262 1.78 -6.98 -4.90
N GLY A 263 0.76 -7.83 -4.78
CA GLY A 263 -0.61 -7.40 -4.49
C GLY A 263 -0.74 -6.78 -3.10
N MET A 264 -0.10 -7.38 -2.09
CA MET A 264 -0.06 -6.85 -0.73
C MET A 264 0.65 -5.50 -0.65
N GLU A 265 1.79 -5.37 -1.33
CA GLU A 265 2.56 -4.12 -1.39
C GLU A 265 1.76 -3.00 -2.05
N LYS A 266 1.10 -3.27 -3.19
CA LYS A 266 0.24 -2.30 -3.89
C LYS A 266 -0.90 -1.78 -3.01
N VAL A 267 -1.52 -2.64 -2.21
CA VAL A 267 -2.57 -2.23 -1.27
C VAL A 267 -2.01 -1.30 -0.20
N LEU A 268 -0.87 -1.65 0.39
CA LEU A 268 -0.20 -0.84 1.41
C LEU A 268 0.19 0.52 0.84
N VAL A 269 0.84 0.56 -0.32
CA VAL A 269 1.22 1.78 -1.02
C VAL A 269 -0.01 2.65 -1.28
N ARG A 270 -1.11 2.10 -1.81
CA ARG A 270 -2.35 2.85 -2.08
C ARG A 270 -2.93 3.48 -0.80
N MET A 271 -2.95 2.74 0.29
CA MET A 271 -3.48 3.22 1.57
C MET A 271 -2.61 4.29 2.19
N VAL A 272 -1.31 4.04 2.25
CA VAL A 272 -0.34 5.01 2.76
C VAL A 272 -0.37 6.26 1.90
N SER A 273 -0.44 6.15 0.57
CA SER A 273 -0.61 7.28 -0.34
C SER A 273 -1.82 8.14 0.03
N ARG A 274 -2.97 7.51 0.27
CA ARG A 274 -4.20 8.22 0.62
C ARG A 274 -4.06 8.93 1.97
N TRP A 275 -3.48 8.26 2.96
CA TRP A 275 -3.26 8.84 4.28
C TRP A 275 -2.24 9.98 4.22
N CYS A 276 -1.08 9.79 3.59
CA CYS A 276 -0.06 10.83 3.40
C CYS A 276 -0.67 12.06 2.72
N ASN A 277 -1.46 11.87 1.66
CA ASN A 277 -2.15 13.00 1.01
C ASN A 277 -3.14 13.72 1.93
N MET A 278 -3.89 13.00 2.76
CA MET A 278 -4.79 13.62 3.74
C MET A 278 -4.02 14.34 4.84
N TYR A 279 -2.97 13.71 5.38
CA TYR A 279 -2.09 14.27 6.40
C TYR A 279 -1.44 15.55 5.91
N ILE A 280 -0.86 15.53 4.70
CA ILE A 280 -0.25 16.69 4.07
C ILE A 280 -1.29 17.79 3.85
N LYS A 281 -2.48 17.48 3.31
CA LYS A 281 -3.55 18.48 3.13
C LYS A 281 -4.01 19.09 4.45
N GLN A 282 -4.12 18.30 5.52
CA GLN A 282 -4.49 18.79 6.84
C GLN A 282 -3.41 19.72 7.40
N LYS A 283 -2.14 19.29 7.37
CA LYS A 283 -1.02 20.09 7.87
C LYS A 283 -0.83 21.37 7.09
N LEU A 284 -0.89 21.31 5.77
CA LEU A 284 -0.88 22.49 4.90
C LEU A 284 -2.08 23.41 5.15
N GLY A 285 -3.25 22.86 5.45
CA GLY A 285 -4.44 23.65 5.80
C GLY A 285 -4.33 24.35 7.16
N GLU A 286 -3.70 23.72 8.15
CA GLU A 286 -3.54 24.24 9.51
C GLU A 286 -2.37 25.22 9.63
N GLN A 287 -1.22 24.89 9.04
CA GLN A 287 0.06 25.57 9.26
C GLN A 287 0.59 26.30 8.03
N GLY A 288 0.03 26.04 6.83
CA GLY A 288 0.49 26.62 5.57
C GLY A 288 1.74 25.96 4.98
N GLU A 289 2.60 25.37 5.83
CA GLU A 289 3.86 24.71 5.45
C GLU A 289 4.03 23.37 6.20
N LEU A 290 4.87 22.48 5.68
CA LEU A 290 5.21 21.21 6.35
C LEU A 290 6.43 21.42 7.26
N THR A 291 6.32 21.05 8.53
CA THR A 291 7.46 21.12 9.46
C THR A 291 8.47 20.00 9.21
N GLU A 292 9.72 20.17 9.66
CA GLU A 292 10.74 19.11 9.62
C GLU A 292 10.27 17.81 10.31
N MET A 293 9.45 17.94 11.35
CA MET A 293 8.85 16.79 12.04
C MET A 293 7.82 16.06 11.17
N ASP A 294 6.99 16.79 10.42
CA ASP A 294 6.04 16.21 9.47
C ASP A 294 6.77 15.51 8.32
N ILE A 295 7.84 16.13 7.81
CA ILE A 295 8.68 15.59 6.75
C ILE A 295 9.35 14.30 7.22
N SER A 296 9.94 14.29 8.41
CA SER A 296 10.56 13.10 9.00
C SER A 296 9.54 11.99 9.25
N THR A 297 8.32 12.34 9.68
CA THR A 297 7.23 11.36 9.85
C THR A 297 6.89 10.71 8.51
N LEU A 298 6.74 11.48 7.44
CA LEU A 298 6.36 10.98 6.11
C LEU A 298 7.49 10.21 5.40
N THR A 299 8.76 10.60 5.60
CA THR A 299 9.91 10.06 4.87
C THR A 299 10.67 8.95 5.60
N ASN A 300 10.63 8.95 6.94
CA ASN A 300 11.37 7.97 7.76
C ASN A 300 10.42 7.03 8.49
N TRP A 301 9.50 7.55 9.28
CA TRP A 301 8.62 6.73 10.10
C TRP A 301 7.66 5.91 9.24
N VAL A 302 6.93 6.54 8.31
CA VAL A 302 5.94 5.83 7.48
C VAL A 302 6.54 4.68 6.66
N PRO A 303 7.65 4.84 5.91
CA PRO A 303 8.22 3.73 5.15
C PRO A 303 8.72 2.58 6.00
N GLU A 304 9.43 2.89 7.09
CA GLU A 304 9.95 1.88 8.02
C GLU A 304 8.82 1.11 8.72
N PHE A 305 7.74 1.80 9.08
CA PHE A 305 6.65 1.22 9.86
C PHE A 305 5.66 0.40 9.01
N PHE A 306 5.42 0.82 7.76
CA PHE A 306 4.55 0.09 6.83
C PHE A 306 5.30 -0.93 5.96
N GLY A 307 6.63 -0.86 5.92
CA GLY A 307 7.47 -1.72 5.07
C GLY A 307 7.33 -1.40 3.58
N ILE A 308 7.13 -0.12 3.26
CA ILE A 308 7.04 0.37 1.89
C ILE A 308 8.33 1.07 1.48
N ASP A 309 8.56 1.18 0.18
CA ASP A 309 9.73 1.89 -0.34
C ASP A 309 9.73 3.37 0.09
N LYS A 310 10.90 3.85 0.53
CA LYS A 310 11.12 5.24 0.96
C LYS A 310 10.95 6.21 -0.20
N ASP A 311 11.25 5.79 -1.42
CA ASP A 311 11.13 6.64 -2.60
C ASP A 311 9.67 7.01 -2.90
N VAL A 312 8.73 6.12 -2.58
CA VAL A 312 7.29 6.37 -2.77
C VAL A 312 6.80 7.52 -1.90
N THR A 313 7.17 7.56 -0.62
CA THR A 313 6.74 8.64 0.27
C THR A 313 7.53 9.93 0.04
N LYS A 314 8.81 9.82 -0.31
CA LYS A 314 9.64 10.97 -0.71
C LYS A 314 9.04 11.68 -1.93
N GLY A 315 8.62 10.93 -2.95
CA GLY A 315 7.94 11.49 -4.12
C GLY A 315 6.63 12.22 -3.78
N MET A 316 5.88 11.73 -2.80
CA MET A 316 4.64 12.42 -2.34
C MET A 316 4.93 13.72 -1.63
N VAL A 317 5.94 13.75 -0.75
CA VAL A 317 6.37 14.97 -0.06
C VAL A 317 6.87 15.99 -1.08
N GLN A 318 7.69 15.57 -2.04
CA GLN A 318 8.16 16.43 -3.14
C GLN A 318 7.00 16.98 -3.98
N GLY A 319 6.03 16.14 -4.36
CA GLY A 319 4.86 16.57 -5.13
C GLY A 319 3.98 17.58 -4.38
N ALA A 320 3.79 17.39 -3.08
CA ALA A 320 3.05 18.33 -2.26
C ALA A 320 3.80 19.66 -2.05
N ASN A 321 5.11 19.60 -1.81
CA ASN A 321 5.95 20.78 -1.70
C ASN A 321 6.02 21.56 -3.02
N LYS A 322 6.09 20.87 -4.16
CA LYS A 322 5.93 21.49 -5.49
C LYS A 322 4.62 22.28 -5.55
N GLY A 323 3.49 21.67 -5.20
CA GLY A 323 2.19 22.37 -5.18
C GLY A 323 2.14 23.58 -4.23
N MET A 324 2.77 23.46 -3.05
CA MET A 324 2.89 24.57 -2.10
C MET A 324 3.72 25.72 -2.69
N LEU A 325 4.90 25.42 -3.22
CA LEU A 325 5.80 26.41 -3.80
C LEU A 325 5.18 27.11 -5.02
N VAL A 326 4.40 26.39 -5.84
CA VAL A 326 3.60 26.99 -6.93
C VAL A 326 2.60 28.00 -6.36
N SER A 327 1.87 27.62 -5.32
CA SER A 327 0.89 28.50 -4.68
C SER A 327 1.55 29.75 -4.05
N LYS A 328 2.74 29.59 -3.46
CA LYS A 328 3.54 30.67 -2.87
C LYS A 328 4.05 31.60 -3.97
N ALA A 329 4.59 31.07 -5.06
CA ALA A 329 4.99 31.84 -6.23
C ALA A 329 3.82 32.64 -6.83
N LEU A 330 2.64 32.03 -7.01
CA LEU A 330 1.45 32.74 -7.49
C LEU A 330 0.96 33.82 -6.51
N ARG A 331 1.08 33.61 -5.19
CA ARG A 331 0.76 34.64 -4.19
C ARG A 331 1.73 35.81 -4.25
N LEU A 332 3.03 35.55 -4.45
CA LEU A 332 4.03 36.58 -4.62
C LEU A 332 3.76 37.40 -5.88
N LEU A 333 3.43 36.77 -7.01
CA LEU A 333 3.10 37.48 -8.25
C LEU A 333 1.84 38.36 -8.16
N ASN A 334 0.89 38.00 -7.29
CA ASN A 334 -0.32 38.77 -7.06
C ASN A 334 -0.17 39.83 -5.95
N LYS A 335 1.01 39.93 -5.32
CA LYS A 335 1.30 40.94 -4.28
C LYS A 335 1.56 42.29 -4.98
N PRO A 336 1.00 43.40 -4.48
CA PRO A 336 1.17 44.72 -5.10
C PRO A 336 2.60 45.27 -5.03
N ALA A 337 3.42 44.77 -4.10
CA ALA A 337 4.86 45.02 -4.03
C ALA A 337 5.56 43.72 -3.64
N VAL A 338 6.35 43.17 -4.57
CA VAL A 338 7.21 41.99 -4.33
C VAL A 338 8.57 42.49 -3.93
N THR A 339 9.10 42.01 -2.80
CA THR A 339 10.45 42.36 -2.35
C THR A 339 11.47 41.35 -2.88
N PRO A 340 12.74 41.75 -3.02
CA PRO A 340 13.83 40.84 -3.41
C PRO A 340 14.03 39.69 -2.41
N ASP A 341 13.87 39.98 -1.11
CA ASP A 341 13.94 38.96 -0.05
C ASP A 341 12.87 37.87 -0.22
N ASP A 342 11.67 38.23 -0.67
CA ASP A 342 10.59 37.27 -0.93
C ASP A 342 10.96 36.31 -2.09
N VAL A 343 11.69 36.81 -3.10
CA VAL A 343 12.17 36.02 -4.25
C VAL A 343 13.35 35.13 -3.86
N GLN A 344 14.27 35.65 -3.04
CA GLN A 344 15.41 34.88 -2.53
C GLN A 344 14.96 33.75 -1.60
N ASN A 345 14.00 34.02 -0.71
CA ASN A 345 13.39 32.99 0.13
C ASN A 345 12.73 31.88 -0.70
N LEU A 346 12.05 32.26 -1.80
CA LEU A 346 11.49 31.28 -2.73
C LEU A 346 12.62 30.45 -3.39
N ARG A 347 13.74 31.06 -3.80
CA ARG A 347 14.90 30.33 -4.35
C ARG A 347 15.50 29.35 -3.35
N ASP A 348 15.66 29.75 -2.10
CA ASP A 348 16.28 28.92 -1.07
C ASP A 348 15.39 27.75 -0.66
N GLU A 349 14.08 27.96 -0.59
CA GLU A 349 13.10 26.88 -0.39
C GLU A 349 13.12 25.91 -1.58
N VAL A 350 13.16 26.41 -2.82
CA VAL A 350 13.20 25.57 -4.02
C VAL A 350 14.49 24.74 -4.10
N LYS A 351 15.64 25.31 -3.72
CA LYS A 351 16.91 24.59 -3.60
C LYS A 351 16.88 23.53 -2.50
N THR A 352 16.23 23.81 -1.37
CA THR A 352 16.10 22.85 -0.25
C THR A 352 15.42 21.55 -0.69
N TRP A 353 14.49 21.65 -1.65
CA TRP A 353 13.75 20.52 -2.18
C TRP A 353 14.35 19.88 -3.44
N ASP A 354 15.51 20.34 -3.90
CA ASP A 354 16.17 19.93 -5.15
C ASP A 354 15.24 20.08 -6.39
N LEU A 355 14.43 21.14 -6.39
CA LEU A 355 13.50 21.45 -7.47
C LEU A 355 14.06 22.57 -8.36
N ARG A 356 13.69 22.57 -9.64
CA ARG A 356 14.02 23.64 -10.60
C ARG A 356 12.83 24.56 -10.83
N LEU A 357 13.04 25.87 -10.69
CA LEU A 357 12.02 26.91 -10.92
C LEU A 357 11.36 26.80 -12.31
N GLU A 358 12.16 26.58 -13.36
CA GLU A 358 11.69 26.52 -14.74
C GLU A 358 10.91 25.22 -15.07
N LYS A 359 11.42 24.07 -14.62
CA LYS A 359 10.92 22.75 -15.02
C LYS A 359 9.90 22.17 -14.06
N ASP A 360 10.11 22.37 -12.76
CA ASP A 360 9.33 21.67 -11.73
C ASP A 360 8.18 22.51 -11.22
N LEU A 361 8.24 23.85 -11.25
CA LEU A 361 7.14 24.69 -10.77
C LEU A 361 6.10 25.06 -11.84
N GLU A 362 6.28 24.64 -13.09
CA GLU A 362 5.33 24.91 -14.19
C GLU A 362 4.95 26.41 -14.30
N LEU A 363 5.85 27.30 -13.87
CA LEU A 363 5.66 28.74 -13.99
C LEU A 363 5.75 29.13 -15.47
N THR A 364 4.84 29.99 -15.89
CA THR A 364 4.87 30.51 -17.26
C THR A 364 6.07 31.43 -17.45
N ARG A 365 6.62 31.53 -18.67
CA ARG A 365 7.75 32.44 -18.96
C ARG A 365 7.53 33.89 -18.50
N PRO A 366 6.34 34.50 -18.65
CA PRO A 366 6.06 35.84 -18.12
C PRO A 366 6.22 35.93 -16.59
N GLN A 367 5.90 34.87 -15.85
CA GLN A 367 6.03 34.83 -14.39
C GLN A 367 7.49 34.74 -13.96
N LEU A 368 8.29 33.93 -14.66
CA LEU A 368 9.74 33.84 -14.43
C LEU A 368 10.44 35.17 -14.73
N ARG A 369 10.03 35.86 -15.81
CA ARG A 369 10.51 37.21 -16.15
C ARG A 369 10.15 38.24 -15.07
N ALA A 370 8.95 38.18 -14.51
CA ALA A 370 8.55 39.07 -13.44
C ALA A 370 9.41 38.90 -12.18
N PHE A 371 9.76 37.67 -11.79
CA PHE A 371 10.67 37.42 -10.68
C PHE A 371 12.10 37.89 -10.97
N PHE A 372 12.61 37.64 -12.17
CA PHE A 372 13.89 38.14 -12.63
C PHE A 372 13.98 39.67 -12.56
N ARG A 373 12.94 40.38 -13.03
CA ARG A 373 12.87 41.85 -12.95
C ARG A 373 12.92 42.39 -11.52
N VAL A 374 12.29 41.70 -10.56
CA VAL A 374 12.28 42.14 -9.16
C VAL A 374 13.64 41.94 -8.50
N GLU A 375 14.26 40.78 -8.72
CA GLU A 375 15.57 40.44 -8.13
C GLU A 375 16.70 41.31 -8.70
N VAL A 376 16.76 41.41 -10.04
CA VAL A 376 17.78 42.23 -10.72
C VAL A 376 17.56 43.71 -10.46
N GLY A 377 16.31 44.20 -10.51
CA GLY A 377 16.02 45.62 -10.32
C GLY A 377 16.47 46.14 -8.96
N ALA A 378 16.34 45.36 -7.89
CA ALA A 378 16.80 45.79 -6.58
C ALA A 378 18.32 45.71 -6.40
N GLY A 379 18.97 44.67 -6.94
CA GLY A 379 20.43 44.58 -6.85
C GLY A 379 21.16 45.60 -7.73
N LEU A 380 20.52 46.09 -8.79
CA LEU A 380 21.06 47.20 -9.60
C LEU A 380 21.00 48.54 -8.87
N GLU A 381 19.97 48.75 -8.05
CA GLU A 381 19.74 49.98 -7.26
C GLU A 381 20.56 50.03 -5.97
N ASP A 382 21.29 48.95 -5.62
CA ASP A 382 22.18 48.91 -4.46
C ASP A 382 23.49 49.70 -4.76
N PRO A 383 23.79 50.78 -4.00
CA PRO A 383 25.00 51.57 -4.18
C PRO A 383 26.28 50.90 -3.67
N ASP A 384 26.17 49.87 -2.82
CA ASP A 384 27.32 49.21 -2.17
C ASP A 384 27.89 48.04 -3.00
N VAL A 385 27.23 47.68 -4.11
CA VAL A 385 27.62 46.57 -4.98
C VAL A 385 28.38 47.09 -6.20
N SER A 386 29.60 46.57 -6.42
CA SER A 386 30.40 46.88 -7.61
C SER A 386 29.74 46.37 -8.90
N ASN A 387 30.02 47.02 -10.05
CA ASN A 387 29.46 46.62 -11.35
C ASN A 387 29.76 45.15 -11.73
N ASP A 388 30.95 44.64 -11.41
CA ASP A 388 31.30 43.22 -11.65
C ASP A 388 30.40 42.27 -10.84
N ALA A 389 30.17 42.59 -9.56
CA ALA A 389 29.26 41.81 -8.70
C ALA A 389 27.79 41.93 -9.13
N LYS A 390 27.39 43.05 -9.74
CA LYS A 390 26.05 43.22 -10.36
C LYS A 390 25.90 42.33 -11.60
N GLN A 391 26.94 42.20 -12.42
CA GLN A 391 26.94 41.29 -13.58
C GLN A 391 26.88 39.81 -13.14
N ASP A 392 27.64 39.44 -12.11
CA ASP A 392 27.59 38.09 -11.52
C ASP A 392 26.21 37.76 -10.94
N MET A 393 25.56 38.74 -10.29
CA MET A 393 24.19 38.58 -9.79
C MET A 393 23.20 38.36 -10.93
N VAL A 394 23.28 39.16 -12.00
CA VAL A 394 22.41 39.00 -13.19
C VAL A 394 22.60 37.62 -13.82
N ALA A 395 23.85 37.15 -13.95
CA ALA A 395 24.14 35.81 -14.46
C ALA A 395 23.57 34.71 -13.54
N GLY A 396 23.71 34.86 -12.22
CA GLY A 396 23.20 33.92 -11.22
C GLY A 396 21.67 33.89 -11.10
N SER A 397 20.99 35.01 -11.34
CA SER A 397 19.53 35.06 -11.44
C SER A 397 19.04 34.49 -12.78
N ARG A 398 19.75 34.76 -13.90
CA ARG A 398 19.46 34.17 -15.22
C ARG A 398 19.47 32.64 -15.17
N GLU A 399 20.52 32.06 -14.60
CA GLU A 399 20.64 30.60 -14.47
C GLU A 399 19.53 30.01 -13.58
N ALA A 400 19.16 30.70 -12.51
CA ALA A 400 18.14 30.21 -11.59
C ALA A 400 16.72 30.24 -12.15
N PHE A 401 16.38 31.26 -12.95
CA PHE A 401 15.07 31.35 -13.60
C PHE A 401 15.00 30.66 -14.96
N GLY A 402 16.12 30.12 -15.47
CA GLY A 402 16.17 29.40 -16.75
C GLY A 402 15.89 30.28 -17.96
N LEU A 403 16.25 31.57 -17.88
CA LEU A 403 16.08 32.50 -19.00
C LEU A 403 17.25 32.34 -19.99
N GLY A 404 16.95 32.36 -21.30
CA GLY A 404 17.98 32.37 -22.34
C GLY A 404 18.72 33.70 -22.37
N ASP A 405 19.94 33.70 -22.92
CA ASP A 405 20.82 34.87 -22.94
C ASP A 405 20.17 36.10 -23.60
N GLU A 406 19.60 35.91 -24.80
CA GLU A 406 18.88 36.98 -25.53
C GLU A 406 17.65 37.48 -24.76
N GLU A 407 16.88 36.58 -24.12
CA GLU A 407 15.69 36.97 -23.36
C GLU A 407 16.03 37.72 -22.07
N ALA A 408 17.11 37.34 -21.39
CA ALA A 408 17.57 38.02 -20.19
C ALA A 408 18.12 39.42 -20.52
N GLU A 409 18.82 39.57 -21.64
CA GLU A 409 19.34 40.85 -22.13
C GLU A 409 18.21 41.82 -22.53
N GLU A 410 17.21 41.36 -23.29
CA GLU A 410 16.03 42.18 -23.64
C GLU A 410 15.29 42.66 -22.39
N GLU A 411 15.05 41.76 -21.43
CA GLU A 411 14.35 42.09 -20.18
C GLU A 411 15.17 43.03 -19.28
N LEU A 412 16.50 42.89 -19.27
CA LEU A 412 17.42 43.80 -18.58
C LEU A 412 17.42 45.19 -19.22
N GLN A 413 17.47 45.27 -20.56
CA GLN A 413 17.38 46.53 -21.30
C GLN A 413 16.05 47.26 -21.02
N ASP A 414 14.93 46.53 -21.09
CA ASP A 414 13.61 47.07 -20.79
C ASP A 414 13.49 47.56 -19.35
N LEU A 415 14.04 46.80 -18.39
CA LEU A 415 14.04 47.18 -16.98
C LEU A 415 14.86 48.45 -16.73
N LEU A 416 16.07 48.53 -17.29
CA LEU A 416 16.93 49.72 -17.17
C LEU A 416 16.26 50.95 -17.81
N ARG A 417 15.68 50.82 -19.00
CA ARG A 417 14.93 51.92 -19.65
C ARG A 417 13.76 52.39 -18.78
N GLN A 418 12.96 51.46 -18.27
CA GLN A 418 11.80 51.79 -17.44
C GLN A 418 12.21 52.47 -16.13
N ARG A 419 13.26 51.97 -15.46
CA ARG A 419 13.77 52.53 -14.20
C ARG A 419 14.44 53.88 -14.38
N CYS A 420 15.32 54.03 -15.37
CA CYS A 420 15.95 55.31 -15.70
C CYS A 420 14.90 56.39 -16.05
N ARG A 421 13.86 56.04 -16.82
CA ARG A 421 12.76 56.94 -17.13
C ARG A 421 11.95 57.29 -15.87
N GLY A 422 11.71 56.31 -15.00
CA GLY A 422 11.04 56.52 -13.71
C GLY A 422 11.80 57.50 -12.82
N CYS A 423 13.11 57.33 -12.66
CA CYS A 423 13.97 58.24 -11.89
C CYS A 423 13.95 59.66 -12.47
N LEU A 424 13.99 59.82 -13.79
CA LEU A 424 13.87 61.14 -14.42
C LEU A 424 12.51 61.80 -14.17
N VAL A 425 11.41 61.06 -14.32
CA VAL A 425 10.05 61.59 -14.07
C VAL A 425 9.88 61.96 -12.59
N ASN A 426 10.37 61.11 -11.68
CA ASN A 426 10.33 61.38 -10.24
C ASN A 426 11.19 62.59 -9.86
N ALA A 427 12.41 62.69 -10.39
CA ALA A 427 13.29 63.84 -10.16
C ALA A 427 12.67 65.15 -10.66
N VAL A 428 12.06 65.16 -11.85
CA VAL A 428 11.33 66.32 -12.37
C VAL A 428 10.13 66.66 -11.49
N GLY A 429 9.35 65.65 -11.07
CA GLY A 429 8.21 65.83 -10.16
C GLY A 429 8.61 66.43 -8.81
N ASP A 430 9.70 65.93 -8.21
CA ASP A 430 10.24 66.40 -6.93
C ASP A 430 10.81 67.82 -7.04
N LEU A 431 11.47 68.16 -8.15
CA LEU A 431 11.93 69.52 -8.45
C LEU A 431 10.75 70.49 -8.59
N MET A 432 9.67 70.08 -9.26
CA MET A 432 8.45 70.89 -9.37
C MET A 432 7.74 71.10 -8.02
N GLN A 433 7.90 70.17 -7.08
CA GLN A 433 7.35 70.25 -5.72
C GLN A 433 8.28 70.96 -4.73
N GLY A 434 9.51 71.33 -5.13
CA GLY A 434 10.50 71.99 -4.28
C GLY A 434 11.27 71.05 -3.35
N ASN A 435 11.20 69.73 -3.56
CA ASN A 435 11.90 68.71 -2.78
C ASN A 435 13.27 68.38 -3.40
N GLU A 436 14.20 69.35 -3.38
CA GLU A 436 15.53 69.22 -3.99
C GLU A 436 16.34 68.02 -3.48
N THR A 437 16.18 67.66 -2.20
CA THR A 437 16.90 66.52 -1.59
C THR A 437 16.43 65.16 -2.09
N GLN A 438 15.17 65.01 -2.50
CA GLN A 438 14.69 63.76 -3.11
C GLN A 438 15.05 63.71 -4.60
N ALA A 439 14.96 64.83 -5.31
CA ALA A 439 15.40 64.93 -6.70
C ALA A 439 16.87 64.53 -6.87
N VAL A 440 17.77 64.98 -5.98
CA VAL A 440 19.20 64.58 -6.02
C VAL A 440 19.38 63.07 -5.79
N LYS A 441 18.58 62.44 -4.92
CA LYS A 441 18.66 60.99 -4.68
C LYS A 441 18.18 60.19 -5.90
N GLU A 442 17.13 60.63 -6.57
CA GLU A 442 16.65 60.00 -7.80
C GLU A 442 17.66 60.17 -8.96
N MET A 443 18.36 61.31 -9.02
CA MET A 443 19.45 61.51 -9.99
C MET A 443 20.69 60.67 -9.68
N GLN A 444 21.03 60.45 -8.41
CA GLN A 444 22.11 59.52 -8.00
C GLN A 444 21.78 58.06 -8.36
N ARG A 445 20.51 57.66 -8.22
CA ARG A 445 20.03 56.35 -8.68
C ARG A 445 20.14 56.21 -10.20
N LEU A 446 19.80 57.25 -10.94
CA LEU A 446 19.96 57.28 -12.39
C LEU A 446 21.43 57.12 -12.80
N GLU A 447 22.36 57.77 -12.12
CA GLU A 447 23.81 57.65 -12.38
C GLU A 447 24.32 56.21 -12.14
N LEU A 448 23.85 55.55 -11.08
CA LEU A 448 24.18 54.14 -10.80
C LEU A 448 23.66 53.20 -11.90
N LEU A 449 22.44 53.40 -12.37
CA LEU A 449 21.86 52.57 -13.44
C LEU A 449 22.53 52.83 -14.80
N ALA A 450 22.86 54.09 -15.09
CA ALA A 450 23.56 54.48 -16.32
C ALA A 450 25.00 53.94 -16.37
N SER A 451 25.75 54.04 -15.26
CA SER A 451 27.12 53.51 -15.18
C SER A 451 27.16 51.98 -15.28
N PHE A 452 26.13 51.27 -14.81
CA PHE A 452 25.98 49.84 -15.04
C PHE A 452 25.70 49.50 -16.51
N ALA A 453 24.83 50.27 -17.17
CA ALA A 453 24.53 50.08 -18.60
C ALA A 453 25.75 50.36 -19.49
N GLU A 454 26.57 51.37 -19.16
CA GLU A 454 27.81 51.68 -19.90
C GLU A 454 28.92 50.65 -19.71
N SER A 455 28.93 49.93 -18.58
CA SER A 455 29.94 48.91 -18.27
C SER A 455 29.58 47.50 -18.75
N THR A 456 28.38 47.31 -19.30
CA THR A 456 27.90 46.01 -19.77
C THR A 456 27.80 46.02 -21.30
N ASP A 457 28.67 45.26 -21.97
CA ASP A 457 28.71 45.17 -23.44
C ASP A 457 27.36 44.69 -23.99
N GLY A 458 26.80 45.42 -24.98
CA GLY A 458 25.55 45.06 -25.67
C GLY A 458 24.28 45.78 -25.20
N LEU A 459 24.34 46.62 -24.16
CA LEU A 459 23.21 47.41 -23.69
C LEU A 459 23.19 48.83 -24.30
N GLU A 460 22.38 49.02 -25.34
CA GLU A 460 22.13 50.35 -25.91
C GLU A 460 20.92 51.05 -25.25
N LEU A 461 21.20 51.99 -24.35
CA LEU A 461 20.22 52.99 -23.91
C LEU A 461 20.00 54.02 -25.03
N GLN A 462 19.08 53.75 -25.96
CA GLN A 462 18.69 54.74 -26.96
C GLN A 462 18.16 56.02 -26.28
N VAL A 463 18.63 57.17 -26.79
CA VAL A 463 18.57 58.50 -26.14
C VAL A 463 17.24 59.24 -26.40
N ASP A 464 16.13 58.54 -26.62
CA ASP A 464 14.81 59.18 -26.76
C ASP A 464 14.18 59.41 -25.38
N TRP A 465 14.76 60.34 -24.62
CA TRP A 465 14.30 60.77 -23.30
C TRP A 465 13.31 61.94 -23.38
N ASP A 466 12.39 61.93 -24.35
CA ASP A 466 11.35 62.95 -24.45
C ASP A 466 10.39 62.86 -23.27
N VAL A 467 10.70 63.60 -22.21
CA VAL A 467 9.77 63.91 -21.13
C VAL A 467 8.85 64.99 -21.68
N ALA A 468 7.75 64.57 -22.31
CA ALA A 468 6.71 65.50 -22.75
C ALA A 468 6.31 66.39 -21.57
N PRO A 469 6.31 67.73 -21.73
CA PRO A 469 5.87 68.62 -20.67
C PRO A 469 4.41 68.29 -20.37
N ALA A 470 4.13 67.89 -19.13
CA ALA A 470 2.78 67.73 -18.66
C ALA A 470 2.06 69.08 -18.80
N MET A 471 1.04 69.13 -19.65
CA MET A 471 0.03 70.19 -19.63
C MET A 471 -1.01 69.89 -18.54
#